data_AF-A0A0D2VLX4-F1
#
_entry.id   AF-A0A0D2VLX4-F1
#
_cell.length_a   1.000
_cell.length_b   1.000
_cell.length_c   1.000
_cell.angle_alpha   90.00
_cell.angle_beta   90.00
_cell.angle_gamma   90.00
#
_symmetry.space_group_name_H-M   'P 1'
#
loop_
_entity.id
_entity.type
_entity.pdbx_description
1 polymer ?
#
loop_
_entity_poly.entity_id
_entity_poly.type
_entity_poly.pdbx_seq_one_letter_code
_entity_poly.pdbx_strand_id
1 'polypeptide(L)'
;MGSYDEADSGSIGVINDYEDSKPATPPMEEPKVVGAAAAQAPIISSYNDKIRPLLDVIDRLRLLMVMKEGIQLPTIVVVGDQSSGKSSVLESLAGVNLPRSQGICTRVPLIIRLQNHASPRPELYLEYNGKTVPVEEPQIATAINIATDEVAGP
;
A
#
# COMPACT_ATOMS: atom_id res chain seq x y z
N MET A 1 -72.56 -9.18 -16.68
CA MET A 1 -72.88 -10.61 -16.78
C MET A 1 -71.58 -11.34 -17.07
N GLY A 2 -71.16 -12.25 -16.18
CA GLY A 2 -69.93 -13.04 -16.25
C GLY A 2 -68.75 -12.41 -15.47
N SER A 3 -68.02 -13.10 -14.60
CA SER A 3 -68.14 -14.47 -14.07
C SER A 3 -67.34 -14.56 -12.76
N TYR A 4 -67.68 -15.58 -11.98
CA TYR A 4 -67.21 -15.91 -10.65
C TYR A 4 -65.84 -16.63 -10.61
N ASP A 5 -65.41 -16.87 -9.37
CA ASP A 5 -64.63 -18.03 -8.85
C ASP A 5 -63.12 -17.83 -8.64
N GLU A 6 -62.45 -18.37 -7.62
CA GLU A 6 -62.77 -19.04 -6.35
C GLU A 6 -61.41 -19.44 -5.70
N ALA A 7 -61.39 -19.63 -4.37
CA ALA A 7 -60.40 -20.39 -3.56
C ALA A 7 -58.94 -19.88 -3.49
N ASP A 8 -58.15 -20.14 -2.45
CA ASP A 8 -58.26 -20.65 -1.07
C ASP A 8 -56.83 -20.58 -0.48
N SER A 9 -56.73 -20.68 0.85
CA SER A 9 -55.64 -21.29 1.64
C SER A 9 -54.79 -20.37 2.54
N GLY A 10 -54.76 -20.75 3.82
CA GLY A 10 -53.76 -20.36 4.82
C GLY A 10 -54.37 -19.80 6.12
N SER A 11 -54.94 -20.63 7.01
CA SER A 11 -54.29 -21.38 8.11
C SER A 11 -54.14 -20.60 9.44
N ILE A 12 -54.95 -21.05 10.41
CA ILE A 12 -54.90 -21.03 11.88
C ILE A 12 -53.82 -20.17 12.58
N GLY A 13 -54.30 -19.29 13.46
CA GLY A 13 -53.50 -18.43 14.33
C GLY A 13 -52.90 -19.14 15.55
N VAL A 14 -51.73 -18.64 15.95
CA VAL A 14 -51.11 -18.88 17.26
C VAL A 14 -51.09 -17.55 17.99
N ILE A 15 -51.84 -17.49 19.09
CA ILE A 15 -51.86 -16.38 20.05
C ILE A 15 -50.64 -16.60 20.94
N ASN A 16 -49.66 -15.69 20.88
CA ASN A 16 -48.61 -15.61 21.89
C ASN A 16 -48.74 -14.28 22.61
N ASP A 17 -49.48 -14.31 23.72
CA ASP A 17 -49.51 -13.25 24.71
C ASP A 17 -48.20 -13.31 25.51
N TYR A 18 -47.32 -12.34 25.27
CA TYR A 18 -46.26 -12.01 26.22
C TYR A 18 -45.93 -10.52 26.12
N GLU A 19 -46.78 -9.70 26.73
CA GLU A 19 -46.36 -8.40 27.24
C GLU A 19 -45.54 -8.63 28.50
N ASP A 20 -44.23 -8.36 28.43
CA ASP A 20 -43.53 -7.83 29.60
C ASP A 20 -42.29 -7.00 29.18
N SER A 21 -42.35 -5.70 29.46
CA SER A 21 -41.25 -4.79 29.78
C SER A 21 -40.03 -4.69 28.83
N LYS A 22 -40.09 -3.78 27.85
CA LYS A 22 -38.90 -3.19 27.20
C LYS A 22 -38.19 -2.20 28.14
N PRO A 23 -36.88 -2.31 28.43
CA PRO A 23 -36.09 -1.14 28.76
C PRO A 23 -35.79 -0.37 27.46
N ALA A 24 -36.06 0.93 27.46
CA ALA A 24 -35.75 1.81 26.33
C ALA A 24 -34.21 1.88 26.13
N THR A 25 -33.71 1.26 25.08
CA THR A 25 -32.38 1.56 24.53
C THR A 25 -32.47 2.88 23.77
N PRO A 26 -31.64 3.90 24.09
CA PRO A 26 -31.55 5.11 23.29
C PRO A 26 -31.12 4.74 21.86
N PRO A 27 -31.58 5.48 20.83
CA PRO A 27 -31.24 5.16 19.46
C PRO A 27 -29.73 5.29 19.28
N MET A 28 -29.09 4.21 18.82
CA MET A 28 -27.76 4.29 18.22
C MET A 28 -27.90 5.13 16.96
N GLU A 29 -27.36 6.35 17.01
CA GLU A 29 -27.18 7.19 15.84
C GLU A 29 -26.18 6.46 14.92
N GLU A 30 -26.66 5.96 13.78
CA GLU A 30 -25.77 5.52 12.71
C GLU A 30 -24.81 6.66 12.37
N PRO A 31 -23.48 6.44 12.33
CA PRO A 31 -22.57 7.50 11.99
C PRO A 31 -22.82 7.92 10.54
N LYS A 32 -23.52 9.04 10.41
CA LYS A 32 -23.73 9.79 9.18
C LYS A 32 -22.37 10.01 8.52
N VAL A 33 -22.18 9.42 7.34
CA VAL A 33 -20.99 9.63 6.50
C VAL A 33 -21.01 11.07 6.01
N VAL A 34 -20.58 12.00 6.87
CA VAL A 34 -20.38 13.40 6.49
C VAL A 34 -19.01 13.49 5.87
N GLY A 35 -18.98 13.77 4.56
CA GLY A 35 -17.76 14.14 3.85
C GLY A 35 -17.11 15.34 4.52
N ALA A 36 -16.14 15.07 5.38
CA ALA A 36 -15.18 16.05 5.85
C ALA A 36 -13.92 15.83 5.03
N ALA A 37 -13.52 16.83 4.25
CA ALA A 37 -12.13 16.93 3.83
C ALA A 37 -11.29 16.88 5.11
N ALA A 38 -10.66 15.73 5.36
CA ALA A 38 -9.88 15.51 6.56
C ALA A 38 -8.82 16.61 6.62
N ALA A 39 -8.94 17.52 7.59
CA ALA A 39 -7.88 18.47 7.88
C ALA A 39 -6.63 17.64 8.18
N GLN A 40 -5.73 17.56 7.20
CA GLN A 40 -4.52 16.76 7.29
C GLN A 40 -3.71 17.28 8.48
N ALA A 41 -3.11 16.38 9.27
CA ALA A 41 -2.27 16.79 10.40
C ALA A 41 -1.24 17.84 9.96
N PRO A 42 -0.93 18.87 10.76
CA PRO A 42 -0.09 20.00 10.33
C PRO A 42 1.25 19.60 9.71
N ILE A 43 1.87 18.52 10.21
CA ILE A 43 3.11 17.95 9.68
C ILE A 43 2.92 17.43 8.25
N ILE A 44 1.78 16.79 7.96
CA ILE A 44 1.46 16.21 6.65
C ILE A 44 1.19 17.32 5.62
N SER A 45 0.43 18.36 5.99
CA SER A 45 0.20 19.51 5.10
C SER A 45 1.51 20.22 4.75
N SER A 46 2.34 20.56 5.75
CA SER A 46 3.62 21.21 5.47
C SER A 46 4.57 20.35 4.65
N TYR A 47 4.54 19.03 4.82
CA TYR A 47 5.31 18.09 3.99
C TYR A 47 4.82 18.09 2.55
N ASN A 48 3.50 18.00 2.34
CA ASN A 48 2.90 17.98 1.01
C ASN A 48 3.17 19.27 0.24
N ASP A 49 3.10 20.43 0.90
CA ASP A 49 3.23 21.73 0.22
C ASP A 49 4.68 22.13 -0.06
N LYS A 50 5.62 21.75 0.82
CA LYS A 50 7.02 22.22 0.74
C LYS A 50 8.02 21.15 0.33
N ILE A 51 7.85 19.92 0.84
CA ILE A 51 8.87 18.87 0.67
C ILE A 51 8.61 18.06 -0.60
N ARG A 52 7.35 17.68 -0.89
CA ARG A 52 7.03 16.89 -2.10
C ARG A 52 7.50 17.56 -3.40
N PRO A 53 7.28 18.87 -3.63
CA PRO A 53 7.73 19.50 -4.88
C PRO A 53 9.25 19.42 -5.06
N LEU A 54 10.03 19.46 -3.98
CA LEU A 54 11.48 19.31 -4.04
C LEU A 54 11.90 17.88 -4.38
N LEU A 55 11.23 16.88 -3.79
CA LEU A 55 11.45 15.47 -4.12
C LEU A 55 11.12 15.19 -5.60
N ASP A 56 10.02 15.74 -6.11
CA ASP A 56 9.62 15.61 -7.51
C ASP A 56 10.66 16.22 -8.45
N VAL A 57 11.25 17.37 -8.10
CA VAL A 57 12.34 17.97 -8.88
C VAL A 57 13.57 17.08 -8.88
N ILE A 58 13.95 16.49 -7.74
CA ILE A 58 15.08 15.55 -7.67
C ILE A 58 14.84 14.35 -8.60
N ASP A 59 13.63 13.80 -8.60
CA ASP A 59 13.29 12.66 -9.48
C ASP A 59 13.31 13.04 -10.96
N ARG A 60 12.81 14.23 -11.33
CA ARG A 60 12.92 14.74 -12.71
C ARG A 60 14.38 14.94 -13.14
N LEU A 61 15.23 15.45 -12.25
CA LEU A 61 16.66 15.59 -12.54
C LEU A 61 17.34 14.23 -12.75
N ARG A 62 16.98 13.20 -11.98
CA ARG A 62 17.48 11.83 -12.20
C ARG A 62 17.13 11.31 -13.60
N LEU A 63 15.92 11.58 -14.09
CA LEU A 63 15.46 11.17 -15.42
C LEU A 63 16.22 11.88 -16.56
N LEU A 64 16.67 13.11 -16.34
CA LEU A 64 17.51 13.86 -17.28
C LEU A 64 18.97 13.41 -17.28
N MET A 65 19.32 12.37 -16.51
CA MET A 65 20.66 11.81 -16.42
C MET A 65 21.76 12.82 -16.03
N VAL A 66 21.40 13.91 -15.34
CA VAL A 66 22.35 14.97 -14.96
C VAL A 66 23.51 14.46 -14.08
N MET A 67 23.33 13.32 -13.43
CA MET A 67 24.37 12.63 -12.67
C MET A 67 25.52 12.12 -13.54
N LYS A 68 25.28 11.83 -14.83
CA LYS A 68 26.33 11.45 -15.80
C LYS A 68 27.24 12.64 -16.15
N GLU A 69 26.70 13.86 -16.03
CA GLU A 69 27.42 15.12 -16.26
C GLU A 69 28.13 15.62 -14.98
N GLY A 70 28.22 14.80 -13.94
CA GLY A 70 28.90 15.12 -12.69
C GLY A 70 28.06 15.87 -11.65
N ILE A 71 26.76 16.12 -11.92
CA ILE A 71 25.87 16.76 -10.95
C ILE A 71 25.33 15.72 -9.96
N GLN A 72 25.78 15.80 -8.72
CA GLN A 72 25.29 14.90 -7.66
C GLN A 72 23.89 15.30 -7.19
N LEU A 73 22.99 14.32 -7.09
CA LEU A 73 21.65 14.51 -6.55
C LEU A 73 21.55 13.94 -5.13
N PRO A 74 20.78 14.57 -4.22
CA PRO A 74 20.60 14.07 -2.87
C PRO A 74 20.12 12.61 -2.87
N THR A 75 20.81 11.76 -2.12
CA THR A 75 20.53 10.32 -2.01
C THR A 75 20.72 9.89 -0.56
N ILE A 76 19.84 9.04 -0.07
CA ILE A 76 19.97 8.43 1.26
C ILE A 76 20.61 7.06 1.06
N VAL A 77 21.70 6.80 1.77
CA VAL A 77 22.41 5.52 1.74
C VAL A 77 22.31 4.89 3.12
N VAL A 78 21.91 3.61 3.17
CA VAL A 78 21.84 2.83 4.40
C VAL A 78 23.09 1.95 4.48
N VAL A 79 23.90 2.16 5.53
CA VAL A 79 25.15 1.44 5.77
C VAL A 79 25.20 0.89 7.19
N GLY A 80 25.95 -0.20 7.38
CA GLY A 80 26.19 -0.79 8.69
C GLY A 80 26.52 -2.28 8.62
N ASP A 81 26.96 -2.83 9.75
CA ASP A 81 27.40 -4.23 9.85
C ASP A 81 26.32 -5.25 9.51
N GLN A 82 26.71 -6.49 9.19
CA GLN A 82 25.75 -7.58 8.96
C GLN A 82 24.80 -7.71 10.16
N SER A 83 23.51 -7.97 9.90
CA SER A 83 22.48 -8.11 10.93
C SER A 83 22.10 -6.84 11.73
N SER A 84 22.62 -5.66 11.39
CA SER A 84 22.25 -4.39 12.07
C SER A 84 20.84 -3.85 11.77
N GLY A 85 19.95 -4.63 11.15
CA GLY A 85 18.57 -4.22 10.87
C GLY A 85 18.35 -3.35 9.63
N LYS A 86 19.38 -3.13 8.79
CA LYS A 86 19.30 -2.35 7.53
C LYS A 86 18.12 -2.77 6.64
N SER A 87 18.00 -4.08 6.37
CA SER A 87 16.91 -4.60 5.54
C SER A 87 15.57 -4.36 6.20
N SER A 88 15.45 -4.53 7.52
CA SER A 88 14.20 -4.29 8.24
C SER A 88 13.73 -2.83 8.21
N VAL A 89 14.68 -1.88 8.27
CA VAL A 89 14.36 -0.45 8.08
C VAL A 89 13.86 -0.19 6.67
N LEU A 90 14.55 -0.73 5.66
CA LEU A 90 14.15 -0.57 4.25
C LEU A 90 12.80 -1.25 3.96
N GLU A 91 12.55 -2.45 4.49
CA GLU A 91 11.27 -3.16 4.42
C GLU A 91 10.14 -2.31 5.01
N SER A 92 10.37 -1.71 6.18
CA SER A 92 9.37 -0.89 6.86
C SER A 92 9.06 0.40 6.10
N LEU A 93 10.06 1.00 5.44
CA LEU A 93 9.89 2.20 4.63
C LEU A 93 9.23 1.89 3.28
N ALA A 94 9.62 0.79 2.63
CA ALA A 94 9.16 0.43 1.30
C ALA A 94 7.83 -0.33 1.31
N GLY A 95 7.45 -0.93 2.45
CA GLY A 95 6.25 -1.75 2.56
C GLY A 95 6.34 -3.08 1.81
N VAL A 96 7.55 -3.57 1.55
CA VAL A 96 7.80 -4.83 0.84
C VAL A 96 8.83 -5.66 1.58
N ASN A 97 8.74 -6.99 1.46
CA ASN A 97 9.74 -7.89 2.02
C ASN A 97 11.00 -7.95 1.14
N LEU A 98 12.17 -7.74 1.75
CA LEU A 98 13.44 -7.86 1.06
C LEU A 98 13.98 -9.29 1.22
N PRO A 99 14.90 -9.73 0.32
CA PRO A 99 15.54 -11.03 0.49
C PRO A 99 16.20 -11.15 1.86
N ARG A 100 16.16 -12.35 2.43
CA ARG A 100 16.86 -12.71 3.67
C ARG A 100 17.72 -13.94 3.41
N SER A 101 18.98 -13.91 3.86
CA SER A 101 19.89 -15.06 3.80
C SER A 101 20.76 -15.14 5.06
N GLN A 102 21.30 -16.32 5.35
CA GLN A 102 22.25 -16.56 6.45
C GLN A 102 23.68 -16.06 6.12
N GLY A 103 23.90 -15.49 4.93
CA GLY A 103 25.20 -15.02 4.43
C GLY A 103 25.18 -13.56 3.96
N ILE A 104 25.89 -13.26 2.86
CA ILE A 104 25.85 -11.93 2.23
C ILE A 104 24.46 -11.75 1.60
N CYS A 105 23.64 -10.92 2.21
CA CYS A 105 22.26 -10.71 1.80
C CYS A 105 22.13 -9.75 0.60
N THR A 106 23.12 -8.87 0.40
CA THR A 106 23.09 -7.82 -0.63
C THR A 106 24.39 -7.86 -1.43
N ARG A 107 24.38 -8.59 -2.56
CA ARG A 107 25.55 -8.74 -3.45
C ARG A 107 25.60 -7.67 -4.54
N VAL A 108 24.45 -7.08 -4.85
CA VAL A 108 24.29 -5.97 -5.79
C VAL A 108 23.67 -4.79 -5.04
N PRO A 109 24.13 -3.55 -5.23
CA PRO A 109 23.48 -2.39 -4.63
C PRO A 109 22.00 -2.31 -5.02
N LEU A 110 21.12 -2.31 -4.02
CA LEU A 110 19.68 -2.17 -4.24
C LEU A 110 19.28 -0.70 -4.14
N ILE A 111 18.64 -0.17 -5.19
CA ILE A 111 18.09 1.18 -5.19
C ILE A 111 16.57 1.08 -5.01
N ILE A 112 16.06 1.62 -3.91
CA ILE A 112 14.62 1.69 -3.64
C ILE A 112 14.11 3.08 -4.02
N ARG A 113 13.13 3.13 -4.91
CA ARG A 113 12.46 4.37 -5.35
C ARG A 113 10.99 4.30 -4.96
N LEU A 114 10.57 5.17 -4.06
CA LEU A 114 9.17 5.32 -3.66
C LEU A 114 8.60 6.53 -4.38
N GLN A 115 7.53 6.33 -5.14
CA GLN A 115 6.89 7.39 -5.92
C GLN A 115 5.43 7.52 -5.50
N ASN A 116 4.92 8.75 -5.58
CA ASN A 116 3.50 8.97 -5.36
C ASN A 116 2.70 8.33 -6.49
N HIS A 117 1.67 7.58 -6.14
CA HIS A 117 0.82 6.91 -7.10
C HIS A 117 -0.64 7.26 -6.83
N ALA A 118 -1.42 7.53 -7.89
CA ALA A 118 -2.82 7.92 -7.75
C ALA A 118 -3.73 6.74 -7.36
N SER A 119 -3.32 5.51 -7.68
CA SER A 119 -4.07 4.30 -7.30
C SER A 119 -3.86 3.98 -5.81
N PRO A 120 -4.91 3.53 -5.11
CA PRO A 120 -4.78 3.02 -3.75
C PRO A 120 -3.98 1.71 -3.68
N ARG A 121 -3.80 1.00 -4.80
CA ARG A 121 -2.96 -0.19 -4.88
C ARG A 121 -1.56 0.21 -5.34
N PRO A 122 -0.49 -0.20 -4.60
CA PRO A 122 0.87 0.06 -5.03
C PRO A 122 1.18 -0.76 -6.27
N GLU A 123 1.88 -0.15 -7.22
CA GLU A 123 2.48 -0.85 -8.35
C GLU A 123 3.97 -1.03 -8.07
N LEU A 124 4.46 -2.25 -8.29
CA LEU A 124 5.83 -2.64 -7.96
C LEU A 124 6.53 -3.08 -9.24
N TYR A 125 7.69 -2.48 -9.49
CA TYR A 125 8.53 -2.77 -10.64
C TYR A 125 9.95 -3.06 -10.18
N LEU A 126 10.56 -4.10 -10.74
CA LEU A 126 11.97 -4.42 -10.56
C LEU A 126 12.73 -4.10 -11.85
N GLU A 127 13.74 -3.24 -11.76
CA GLU A 127 14.59 -2.85 -12.88
C GLU A 127 16.01 -3.39 -12.73
N TYR A 128 16.51 -4.10 -13.73
CA TYR A 128 17.88 -4.63 -13.78
C TYR A 128 18.27 -4.98 -15.23
N ASN A 129 19.55 -4.83 -15.61
CA ASN A 129 20.03 -5.12 -16.97
C ASN A 129 19.20 -4.47 -18.11
N GLY A 130 18.61 -3.29 -17.87
CA GLY A 130 17.73 -2.61 -18.83
C GLY A 130 16.34 -3.23 -19.01
N LYS A 131 15.99 -4.26 -18.21
CA LYS A 131 14.66 -4.85 -18.12
C LYS A 131 13.87 -4.15 -17.01
N THR A 132 12.57 -3.97 -17.23
CA THR A 132 11.61 -3.57 -16.20
C THR A 132 10.56 -4.68 -16.10
N VAL A 133 10.43 -5.27 -14.91
CA VAL A 133 9.53 -6.40 -14.66
C VAL A 133 8.48 -5.96 -13.64
N PRO A 134 7.16 -6.04 -13.94
CA PRO A 134 6.13 -5.85 -12.92
C PRO A 134 6.16 -7.05 -11.96
N VAL A 135 6.07 -6.78 -10.66
CA VAL A 135 6.16 -7.81 -9.62
C VAL A 135 5.08 -7.58 -8.58
N GLU A 136 4.50 -8.64 -8.03
CA GLU A 136 3.60 -8.54 -6.88
C GLU A 136 4.39 -8.57 -5.56
N GLU A 137 3.88 -7.96 -4.49
CA GLU A 137 4.59 -7.89 -3.21
C GLU A 137 5.09 -9.26 -2.70
N PRO A 138 4.31 -10.36 -2.75
CA PRO A 138 4.79 -11.66 -2.25
C PRO A 138 5.97 -12.25 -3.04
N GLN A 139 6.20 -11.76 -4.27
CA GLN A 139 7.21 -12.28 -5.19
C GLN A 139 8.47 -11.42 -5.24
N ILE A 140 8.44 -10.22 -4.65
CA ILE A 140 9.51 -9.23 -4.80
C ILE A 140 10.87 -9.72 -4.28
N ALA A 141 10.91 -10.37 -3.11
CA ALA A 141 12.14 -10.94 -2.56
C ALA A 141 12.74 -12.01 -3.49
N THR A 142 11.90 -12.89 -4.03
CA THR A 142 12.34 -13.93 -4.98
C THR A 142 12.83 -13.32 -6.29
N ALA A 143 12.11 -12.32 -6.82
CA ALA A 143 12.51 -11.61 -8.03
C ALA A 143 13.86 -10.89 -7.86
N ILE A 144 14.10 -10.26 -6.70
CA ILE A 144 15.39 -9.64 -6.39
C ILE A 144 16.51 -10.68 -6.35
N ASN A 145 16.29 -11.85 -5.74
CA ASN A 145 17.30 -12.92 -5.73
C ASN A 145 17.65 -13.38 -7.15
N ILE A 146 16.63 -13.66 -7.97
CA ILE A 146 16.83 -14.07 -9.37
C ILE A 146 17.60 -13.01 -10.16
N ALA A 147 17.23 -11.74 -10.02
CA ALA A 147 17.92 -10.64 -10.68
C ALA A 147 19.36 -10.50 -10.18
N THR A 148 19.59 -10.71 -8.88
CA THR A 148 20.94 -10.67 -8.27
C THR A 148 21.81 -11.79 -8.83
N ASP A 149 21.28 -13.01 -8.95
CA ASP A 149 21.98 -14.15 -9.54
C ASP A 149 22.33 -13.90 -11.02
N GLU A 150 21.41 -13.28 -11.78
CA GLU A 150 21.65 -12.91 -13.18
C GLU A 150 22.77 -11.87 -13.32
N VAL A 151 22.84 -10.89 -12.41
CA VAL A 151 23.79 -9.77 -12.48
C VAL A 151 25.17 -10.13 -11.91
N ALA A 152 25.22 -10.87 -10.81
CA ALA A 152 26.45 -11.11 -10.05
C ALA A 152 26.90 -12.59 -10.00
N GLY A 153 26.13 -13.50 -10.61
CA GLY A 153 26.32 -14.94 -10.47
C GLY A 153 25.69 -15.51 -9.18
N PRO A 154 25.70 -16.84 -9.02
CA PRO A 154 25.15 -17.53 -7.84
C PRO A 154 25.96 -17.28 -6.56
#